data_AF-A0A430DN32-F1
#
_entry.id   AF-A0A430DN32-F1
#
_cell.length_a   1.000
_cell.length_b   1.000
_cell.length_c   1.000
_cell.angle_alpha   90.00
_cell.angle_beta   90.00
_cell.angle_gamma   90.00
#
_symmetry.space_group_name_H-M   'P 1'
#
loop_
_entity.id
_entity.type
_entity.pdbx_description
1 polymer ?
#
loop_
_entity_poly.entity_id
_entity_poly.type
_entity_poly.pdbx_seq_one_letter_code
_entity_poly.pdbx_strand_id
1 'polypeptide(L)'
;MTERDPWAALSPGAVDARRVDPDGRHDFFWIVSGKAELGLLLRISPGVAEPKPLPKLRNLEIRFQDVTGGRALVLFLKDTDQRELFQNLCLDIVRAAEPGTDIADALNRAVRRAMRWHHLLRGGRNDLLSIEEQRGLLGELQFLRRLMHLVGAYSAIDAWKGPSGSSKDFEFDRCLIEVKARRGAAKPFVQISSEDQLSDVDGCSLHLVVSAVDAAVKPDGRTLTDHVLELEKLYAAAEPEAYRLWEQALIDSGFDFDDDYSDRRWTLGKTAEFEVSGDFPRITPPLKTGVSAVRYSIALDACAPFQVEPGVLDALIKQGLGNGTA
;
A
#
# COMPACT_ATOMS: atom_id res chain seq x y z
N MET A 1 -2.95 37.47 -1.18
CA MET A 1 -4.13 37.85 -1.96
C MET A 1 -5.26 36.97 -1.50
N THR A 2 -6.34 37.56 -0.97
CA THR A 2 -7.55 36.83 -0.59
C THR A 2 -8.08 36.10 -1.82
N GLU A 3 -7.93 34.78 -1.88
CA GLU A 3 -8.39 34.01 -3.03
C GLU A 3 -9.92 34.06 -3.08
N ARG A 4 -10.42 34.69 -4.14
CA ARG A 4 -11.84 34.83 -4.44
C ARG A 4 -12.43 33.44 -4.67
N ASP A 5 -13.48 33.10 -3.93
CA ASP A 5 -14.22 31.85 -4.06
C ASP A 5 -14.45 31.43 -5.53
N PRO A 6 -13.88 30.30 -5.97
CA PRO A 6 -13.81 30.00 -7.38
C PRO A 6 -15.14 29.56 -7.98
N TRP A 7 -16.11 29.17 -7.15
CA TRP A 7 -17.44 28.75 -7.60
C TRP A 7 -18.49 29.85 -7.51
N ALA A 8 -18.18 31.04 -6.98
CA ALA A 8 -19.16 32.10 -6.69
C ALA A 8 -19.98 32.58 -7.90
N ALA A 9 -19.46 32.41 -9.12
CA ALA A 9 -20.12 32.84 -10.36
C ALA A 9 -20.73 31.67 -11.17
N LEU A 10 -20.72 30.45 -10.63
CA LEU A 10 -21.20 29.25 -11.32
C LEU A 10 -22.60 28.87 -10.83
N SER A 11 -23.49 28.54 -11.75
CA SER A 11 -24.88 28.17 -11.45
C SER A 11 -25.13 26.66 -11.62
N PRO A 12 -25.82 25.99 -10.68
CA PRO A 12 -26.21 24.59 -10.83
C PRO A 12 -27.05 24.34 -12.08
N GLY A 13 -26.73 23.30 -12.86
CA GLY A 13 -27.50 22.91 -14.05
C GLY A 13 -27.27 23.75 -15.30
N ALA A 14 -26.47 24.83 -15.20
CA ALA A 14 -25.88 25.47 -16.37
C ALA A 14 -24.67 24.66 -16.87
N VAL A 15 -24.29 24.80 -18.14
CA VAL A 15 -23.04 24.20 -18.69
C VAL A 15 -21.81 25.01 -18.25
N ASP A 16 -21.91 25.71 -17.13
CA ASP A 16 -20.91 26.68 -16.68
C ASP A 16 -19.75 25.95 -15.99
N ALA A 17 -18.63 25.91 -16.71
CA ALA A 17 -17.34 25.46 -16.20
C ALA A 17 -16.34 26.60 -16.36
N ARG A 18 -15.54 26.86 -15.33
CA ARG A 18 -14.50 27.90 -15.38
C ARG A 18 -13.13 27.25 -15.30
N ARG A 19 -12.27 27.50 -16.30
CA ARG A 19 -10.90 26.96 -16.30
C ARG A 19 -10.18 27.41 -15.03
N VAL A 20 -9.45 26.50 -14.39
CA VAL A 20 -8.72 26.79 -13.14
C VAL A 20 -7.59 27.78 -13.42
N ASP A 21 -6.81 27.50 -14.46
CA ASP A 21 -5.77 28.37 -14.99
C ASP A 21 -5.99 28.57 -16.50
N PRO A 22 -6.27 29.80 -16.98
CA PRO A 22 -6.41 30.11 -18.40
C PRO A 22 -5.19 29.70 -19.23
N ASP A 23 -4.00 29.72 -18.65
CA ASP A 23 -2.72 29.41 -19.31
C ASP A 23 -2.19 28.00 -18.95
N GLY A 24 -2.94 27.24 -18.14
CA GLY A 24 -2.59 25.89 -17.71
C GLY A 24 -2.47 24.91 -18.88
N ARG A 25 -1.58 23.92 -18.74
CA ARG A 25 -1.31 22.91 -19.77
C ARG A 25 -2.47 21.91 -19.89
N HIS A 26 -3.13 21.60 -18.78
CA HIS A 26 -4.19 20.59 -18.73
C HIS A 26 -5.54 21.23 -18.46
N ASP A 27 -6.58 20.52 -18.90
CA ASP A 27 -7.96 21.00 -18.93
C ASP A 27 -8.66 20.81 -17.57
N PHE A 28 -8.20 21.58 -16.59
CA PHE A 28 -8.81 21.69 -15.26
C PHE A 28 -9.90 22.77 -15.21
N PHE A 29 -11.05 22.43 -14.64
CA PHE A 29 -12.18 23.34 -14.49
C PHE A 29 -12.80 23.28 -13.09
N TRP A 30 -13.16 24.44 -12.56
CA TRP A 30 -14.13 24.59 -11.49
C TRP A 30 -15.53 24.35 -12.06
N ILE A 31 -16.31 23.49 -11.40
CA ILE A 31 -17.67 23.11 -11.82
C ILE A 31 -18.64 23.12 -10.64
N VAL A 32 -19.94 23.23 -10.93
CA VAL A 32 -21.02 23.03 -9.97
C VAL A 32 -21.98 21.98 -10.53
N SER A 33 -22.28 20.94 -9.75
CA SER A 33 -23.18 19.86 -10.19
C SER A 33 -24.64 20.36 -10.29
N GLY A 34 -25.50 19.61 -10.98
CA GLY A 34 -26.95 19.90 -11.00
C GLY A 34 -27.61 19.86 -9.62
N LYS A 35 -26.96 19.27 -8.61
CA LYS A 35 -27.38 19.25 -7.20
C LYS A 35 -26.72 20.35 -6.36
N ALA A 36 -26.09 21.33 -7.00
CA ALA A 36 -25.33 22.41 -6.37
C ALA A 36 -24.07 21.97 -5.60
N GLU A 37 -23.49 20.82 -5.93
CA GLU A 37 -22.22 20.38 -5.34
C GLU A 37 -21.05 21.08 -6.03
N LEU A 38 -20.14 21.65 -5.24
CA LEU A 38 -18.93 22.27 -5.75
C LEU A 38 -17.95 21.21 -6.22
N GLY A 39 -17.28 21.41 -7.36
CA GLY A 39 -16.36 20.41 -7.87
C GLY A 39 -15.19 20.94 -8.68
N LEU A 40 -14.22 20.03 -8.85
CA LEU A 40 -13.09 20.14 -9.75
C LEU A 40 -13.21 19.04 -10.83
N LEU A 41 -12.92 19.40 -12.07
CA LEU A 41 -12.96 18.51 -13.22
C LEU A 41 -11.63 18.55 -13.94
N LEU A 42 -11.09 17.37 -14.29
CA LEU A 42 -9.99 17.21 -15.23
C LEU A 42 -10.51 16.46 -16.46
N ARG A 43 -10.54 17.12 -17.63
CA ARG A 43 -10.95 16.47 -18.88
C ARG A 43 -9.83 15.54 -19.36
N ILE A 44 -10.19 14.32 -19.76
CA ILE A 44 -9.25 13.33 -20.28
C ILE A 44 -9.59 12.97 -21.73
N SER A 45 -8.54 12.75 -22.53
CA SER A 45 -8.71 12.31 -23.92
C SER A 45 -9.29 10.89 -23.99
N PRO A 46 -10.07 10.56 -25.04
CA PRO A 46 -10.53 9.20 -25.27
C PRO A 46 -9.36 8.21 -25.31
N GLY A 47 -9.51 7.06 -24.65
CA GLY A 47 -8.50 6.00 -24.62
C GLY A 47 -7.43 6.10 -23.53
N VAL A 48 -7.42 7.18 -22.74
CA VAL A 48 -6.56 7.27 -21.55
C VAL A 48 -7.04 6.24 -20.51
N ALA A 49 -6.11 5.39 -20.04
CA ALA A 49 -6.40 4.42 -18.99
C ALA A 49 -6.77 5.15 -17.69
N GLU A 50 -7.81 4.67 -17.01
CA GLU A 50 -8.31 5.27 -15.79
C GLU A 50 -7.69 4.62 -14.55
N PRO A 51 -6.86 5.36 -13.78
CA PRO A 51 -6.24 4.80 -12.59
C PRO A 51 -7.29 4.36 -11.57
N LYS A 52 -7.11 3.15 -11.05
CA LYS A 52 -7.88 2.59 -9.94
C LYS A 52 -6.93 1.93 -8.94
N PRO A 53 -7.26 1.94 -7.63
CA PRO A 53 -8.46 2.51 -7.03
C PRO A 53 -8.45 4.05 -6.97
N LEU A 54 -9.65 4.66 -6.85
CA LEU A 54 -9.79 6.09 -6.56
C LEU A 54 -9.88 6.33 -5.05
N PRO A 55 -9.41 7.49 -4.54
CA PRO A 55 -9.44 7.79 -3.12
C PRO A 55 -10.87 7.89 -2.57
N LYS A 56 -11.13 7.23 -1.43
CA LYS A 56 -12.45 7.22 -0.76
C LYS A 56 -12.53 8.20 0.41
N LEU A 57 -12.65 9.49 0.10
CA LEU A 57 -12.77 10.56 1.10
C LEU A 57 -14.22 10.67 1.62
N ARG A 58 -14.40 10.79 2.94
CA ARG A 58 -15.73 10.76 3.59
C ARG A 58 -16.67 11.84 3.04
N ASN A 59 -16.15 13.04 2.84
CA ASN A 59 -16.90 14.22 2.41
C ASN A 59 -16.71 14.59 0.95
N LEU A 60 -16.00 13.76 0.17
CA LEU A 60 -15.84 13.97 -1.26
C LEU A 60 -16.40 12.79 -2.06
N GLU A 61 -16.76 13.06 -3.30
CA GLU A 61 -17.00 12.05 -4.31
C GLU A 61 -15.95 12.20 -5.40
N ILE A 62 -15.19 11.13 -5.64
CA ILE A 62 -14.18 11.10 -6.70
C ILE A 62 -14.56 9.98 -7.66
N ARG A 63 -14.81 10.32 -8.91
CA ARG A 63 -15.21 9.34 -9.93
C ARG A 63 -14.83 9.80 -11.33
N PHE A 64 -14.85 8.85 -12.24
CA PHE A 64 -14.86 9.15 -13.66
C PHE A 64 -16.31 9.31 -14.14
N GLN A 65 -16.54 10.25 -15.06
CA GLN A 65 -17.84 10.44 -15.69
C GLN A 65 -17.71 10.88 -17.14
N ASP A 66 -18.77 10.65 -17.91
CA ASP A 66 -18.90 11.18 -19.26
C ASP A 66 -19.16 12.69 -19.21
N VAL A 67 -18.50 13.41 -20.11
CA VAL A 67 -18.66 14.85 -20.31
C VAL A 67 -18.72 15.15 -21.80
N THR A 68 -19.23 16.32 -22.17
CA THR A 68 -19.22 16.75 -23.57
C THR A 68 -17.78 16.74 -24.10
N GLY A 69 -17.51 15.89 -25.09
CA GLY A 69 -16.19 15.77 -25.73
C GLY A 69 -15.24 14.72 -25.14
N GLY A 70 -15.67 13.91 -24.16
CA GLY A 70 -14.83 12.80 -23.67
C GLY A 70 -15.21 12.30 -22.28
N ARG A 71 -14.21 11.85 -21.53
CA ARG A 71 -14.35 11.48 -20.12
C ARG A 71 -13.67 12.52 -19.24
N ALA A 72 -13.97 12.51 -17.96
CA ALA A 72 -13.30 13.36 -16.99
C ALA A 72 -13.19 12.67 -15.62
N LEU A 73 -12.10 12.96 -14.92
CA LEU A 73 -12.03 12.76 -13.48
C LEU A 73 -12.73 13.95 -12.82
N VAL A 74 -13.70 13.67 -11.94
CA VAL A 74 -14.42 14.68 -11.17
C VAL A 74 -14.27 14.44 -9.69
N LEU A 75 -14.12 15.54 -8.96
CA LEU A 75 -14.13 15.60 -7.50
C LEU A 75 -15.27 16.53 -7.10
N PHE A 76 -16.24 16.03 -6.32
CA PHE A 76 -17.34 16.83 -5.76
C PHE A 76 -17.26 16.88 -4.24
N LEU A 77 -17.54 18.05 -3.68
CA LEU A 77 -17.67 18.29 -2.25
C LEU A 77 -19.10 17.99 -1.79
N LYS A 78 -19.25 17.06 -0.84
CA LYS A 78 -20.54 16.70 -0.23
C LYS A 78 -20.93 17.61 0.92
N ASP A 79 -19.94 18.11 1.65
CA ASP A 79 -20.11 18.95 2.84
C ASP A 79 -19.59 20.37 2.55
N THR A 80 -20.52 21.29 2.31
CA THR A 80 -20.21 22.68 1.92
C THR A 80 -19.48 23.46 3.00
N ASP A 81 -19.53 23.03 4.26
CA ASP A 81 -18.82 23.68 5.36
C ASP A 81 -17.29 23.55 5.22
N GLN A 82 -16.81 22.62 4.39
CA GLN A 82 -15.39 22.38 4.11
C GLN A 82 -14.89 23.04 2.82
N ARG A 83 -15.61 24.05 2.29
CA ARG A 83 -15.32 24.71 1.00
C ARG A 83 -13.87 25.19 0.86
N GLU A 84 -13.34 25.87 1.87
CA GLU A 84 -11.98 26.43 1.81
C GLU A 84 -10.92 25.31 1.75
N LEU A 85 -11.09 24.26 2.57
CA LEU A 85 -10.21 23.09 2.54
C LEU A 85 -10.28 22.37 1.20
N PHE A 86 -11.48 22.25 0.63
CA PHE A 86 -11.69 21.64 -0.67
C PHE A 86 -11.00 22.45 -1.79
N GLN A 87 -11.09 23.78 -1.77
CA GLN A 87 -10.37 24.64 -2.71
C GLN A 87 -8.86 24.40 -2.66
N ASN A 88 -8.28 24.33 -1.46
CA ASN A 88 -6.86 24.07 -1.27
C ASN A 88 -6.44 22.71 -1.83
N LEU A 89 -7.23 21.66 -1.55
CA LEU A 89 -7.04 20.33 -2.14
C LEU A 89 -7.04 20.39 -3.66
N CYS A 90 -8.03 21.05 -4.25
CA CYS A 90 -8.18 21.14 -5.71
C CYS A 90 -7.00 21.86 -6.36
N LEU A 91 -6.58 23.00 -5.81
CA LEU A 91 -5.43 23.75 -6.31
C LEU A 91 -4.13 22.94 -6.21
N ASP A 92 -3.97 22.18 -5.15
CA ASP A 92 -2.80 21.33 -4.93
C ASP A 92 -2.77 20.12 -5.89
N ILE A 93 -3.92 19.51 -6.19
CA ILE A 93 -4.06 18.50 -7.26
C ILE A 93 -3.68 19.09 -8.62
N VAL A 94 -4.17 20.30 -8.94
CA VAL A 94 -3.86 20.98 -10.20
C VAL A 94 -2.35 21.23 -10.31
N ARG A 95 -1.74 21.83 -9.28
CA ARG A 95 -0.29 22.08 -9.24
C ARG A 95 0.55 20.81 -9.42
N ALA A 96 0.12 19.69 -8.83
CA ALA A 96 0.82 18.42 -8.97
C ALA A 96 0.71 17.82 -10.39
N ALA A 97 -0.41 18.06 -11.07
CA ALA A 97 -0.70 17.53 -12.39
C ALA A 97 -0.13 18.37 -13.54
N GLU A 98 -0.04 19.70 -13.38
CA GLU A 98 0.43 20.66 -14.39
C GLU A 98 1.78 20.29 -15.05
N PRO A 99 2.81 19.83 -14.31
CA PRO A 99 4.07 19.40 -14.90
C PRO A 99 3.99 18.16 -15.80
N GLY A 100 2.85 17.45 -15.84
CA GLY A 100 2.68 16.22 -16.59
C GLY A 100 2.94 16.40 -18.08
N THR A 101 3.67 15.47 -18.70
CA THR A 101 4.10 15.57 -20.11
C THR A 101 2.95 15.34 -21.10
N ASP A 102 1.95 14.59 -20.69
CA ASP A 102 0.70 14.36 -21.41
C ASP A 102 -0.46 14.20 -20.42
N ILE A 103 -1.66 13.99 -20.94
CA ILE A 103 -2.86 13.88 -20.12
C ILE A 103 -2.91 12.60 -19.27
N ALA A 104 -2.24 11.52 -19.70
CA ALA A 104 -2.18 10.28 -18.93
C ALA A 104 -1.26 10.44 -17.72
N ASP A 105 -0.10 11.09 -17.89
CA ASP A 105 0.79 11.44 -16.77
C ASP A 105 0.11 12.44 -15.82
N ALA A 106 -0.52 13.49 -16.36
CA ALA A 106 -1.25 14.47 -15.55
C ALA A 106 -2.39 13.83 -14.73
N LEU A 107 -3.15 12.91 -15.33
CA LEU A 107 -4.20 12.15 -14.65
C LEU A 107 -3.61 11.30 -13.50
N ASN A 108 -2.53 10.56 -13.77
CA ASN A 108 -1.86 9.75 -12.74
C ASN A 108 -1.34 10.62 -11.59
N ARG A 109 -0.74 11.77 -11.88
CA ARG A 109 -0.29 12.75 -10.87
C ARG A 109 -1.45 13.29 -10.06
N ALA A 110 -2.56 13.65 -10.72
CA ALA A 110 -3.76 14.14 -10.04
C ALA A 110 -4.34 13.09 -9.09
N VAL A 111 -4.49 11.83 -9.54
CA VAL A 111 -4.98 10.72 -8.70
C VAL A 111 -4.03 10.46 -7.54
N ARG A 112 -2.71 10.37 -7.79
CA ARG A 112 -1.71 10.20 -6.72
C ARG A 112 -1.80 11.33 -5.68
N ARG A 113 -1.98 12.58 -6.11
CA ARG A 113 -2.10 13.70 -5.17
C ARG A 113 -3.39 13.64 -4.36
N ALA A 114 -4.50 13.29 -5.00
CA ALA A 114 -5.77 13.06 -4.30
C ALA A 114 -5.68 11.89 -3.30
N MET A 115 -4.91 10.84 -3.63
CA MET A 115 -4.63 9.73 -2.71
C MET A 115 -3.84 10.19 -1.49
N ARG A 116 -2.80 11.02 -1.65
CA ARG A 116 -2.08 11.58 -0.48
C ARG A 116 -3.01 12.37 0.45
N TRP A 117 -3.90 13.19 -0.11
CA TRP A 117 -4.90 13.90 0.69
C TRP A 117 -5.91 12.98 1.35
N HIS A 118 -6.28 11.88 0.69
CA HIS A 118 -7.07 10.83 1.31
C HIS A 118 -6.41 10.23 2.55
N HIS A 119 -5.11 9.96 2.49
CA HIS A 119 -4.35 9.50 3.65
C HIS A 119 -4.26 10.60 4.74
N LEU A 120 -4.00 11.86 4.37
CA LEU A 120 -3.94 12.99 5.31
C LEU A 120 -5.28 13.27 6.02
N LEU A 121 -6.42 13.17 5.33
CA LEU A 121 -7.74 13.55 5.86
C LEU A 121 -8.49 12.43 6.57
N ARG A 122 -8.09 11.17 6.39
CA ARG A 122 -8.63 10.04 7.18
C ARG A 122 -8.15 10.02 8.64
N GLY A 123 -7.54 11.12 9.10
CA GLY A 123 -6.71 11.16 10.28
C GLY A 123 -5.30 10.81 9.87
N GLY A 124 -4.69 11.71 9.09
CA GLY A 124 -3.30 11.65 8.68
C GLY A 124 -2.48 11.06 9.80
N ARG A 125 -1.82 9.95 9.51
CA ARG A 125 -0.76 9.49 10.38
C ARG A 125 0.32 10.57 10.32
N ASN A 126 0.22 11.54 11.23
CA ASN A 126 1.38 12.30 11.71
C ASN A 126 2.35 11.40 12.48
N ASP A 127 1.98 10.14 12.70
CA ASP A 127 2.86 9.15 13.28
C ASP A 127 3.52 8.41 12.12
N LEU A 128 4.82 8.64 11.97
CA LEU A 128 5.75 7.68 11.37
C LEU A 128 5.31 6.25 11.71
N LEU A 129 5.55 5.28 10.82
CA LEU A 129 5.36 3.88 11.17
C LEU A 129 5.93 3.62 12.57
N SER A 130 5.11 3.05 13.45
CA SER A 130 5.52 2.77 14.81
C SER A 130 6.73 1.82 14.80
N ILE A 131 7.46 1.74 15.92
CA ILE A 131 8.65 0.87 16.00
C ILE A 131 8.34 -0.58 15.60
N GLU A 132 7.16 -1.09 15.95
CA GLU A 132 6.77 -2.45 15.61
C GLU A 132 6.29 -2.56 14.16
N GLU A 133 5.64 -1.53 13.59
CA GLU A 133 5.31 -1.49 12.16
C GLU A 133 6.57 -1.40 11.29
N GLN A 134 7.55 -0.56 11.65
CA GLN A 134 8.86 -0.52 10.98
C GLN A 134 9.54 -1.88 11.04
N ARG A 135 9.50 -2.54 12.20
CA ARG A 135 10.12 -3.86 12.36
C ARG A 135 9.43 -4.92 11.50
N GLY A 136 8.10 -4.95 11.51
CA GLY A 136 7.28 -5.83 10.67
C GLY A 136 7.62 -5.66 9.20
N LEU A 137 7.54 -4.41 8.71
CA LEU A 137 7.87 -4.07 7.34
C LEU A 137 9.30 -4.47 6.97
N LEU A 138 10.29 -4.25 7.83
CA LEU A 138 11.66 -4.70 7.58
C LEU A 138 11.79 -6.22 7.45
N GLY A 139 11.01 -7.00 8.21
CA GLY A 139 10.94 -8.45 8.06
C GLY A 139 10.36 -8.86 6.71
N GLU A 140 9.26 -8.23 6.31
CA GLU A 140 8.63 -8.45 5.01
C GLU A 140 9.56 -8.06 3.85
N LEU A 141 10.20 -6.89 3.90
CA LEU A 141 11.17 -6.43 2.90
C LEU A 141 12.38 -7.37 2.79
N GLN A 142 12.83 -7.94 3.92
CA GLN A 142 13.90 -8.95 3.92
C GLN A 142 13.50 -10.18 3.11
N PHE A 143 12.28 -10.67 3.32
CA PHE A 143 11.74 -11.82 2.62
C PHE A 143 11.46 -11.51 1.14
N LEU A 144 10.88 -10.34 0.85
CA LEU A 144 10.64 -9.85 -0.50
C LEU A 144 11.93 -9.80 -1.32
N ARG A 145 13.03 -9.28 -0.76
CA ARG A 145 14.33 -9.26 -1.44
C ARG A 145 14.83 -10.66 -1.78
N ARG A 146 14.65 -11.63 -0.88
CA ARG A 146 14.97 -13.05 -1.16
C ARG A 146 14.10 -13.58 -2.30
N LEU A 147 12.80 -13.31 -2.29
CA LEU A 147 11.88 -13.73 -3.34
C LEU A 147 12.25 -13.14 -4.70
N MET A 148 12.62 -11.86 -4.76
CA MET A 148 13.07 -11.25 -6.01
C MET A 148 14.25 -12.00 -6.65
N HIS A 149 15.19 -12.49 -5.84
CA HIS A 149 16.30 -13.33 -6.32
C HIS A 149 15.86 -14.75 -6.70
N LEU A 150 14.82 -15.27 -6.04
CA LEU A 150 14.35 -16.64 -6.21
C LEU A 150 13.47 -16.80 -7.45
N VAL A 151 12.55 -15.86 -7.66
CA VAL A 151 11.43 -15.97 -8.61
C VAL A 151 11.25 -14.76 -9.53
N GLY A 152 12.10 -13.74 -9.40
CA GLY A 152 12.03 -12.51 -10.18
C GLY A 152 11.16 -11.44 -9.53
N ALA A 153 11.32 -10.19 -9.98
CA ALA A 153 10.68 -9.01 -9.38
C ALA A 153 9.15 -9.07 -9.45
N TYR A 154 8.58 -9.39 -10.63
CA TYR A 154 7.13 -9.42 -10.81
C TYR A 154 6.46 -10.48 -9.91
N SER A 155 6.92 -11.73 -9.96
CA SER A 155 6.36 -12.81 -9.14
C SER A 155 6.53 -12.55 -7.64
N ALA A 156 7.64 -11.92 -7.22
CA ALA A 156 7.87 -11.58 -5.83
C ALA A 156 6.89 -10.50 -5.33
N ILE A 157 6.68 -9.43 -6.10
CA ILE A 157 5.79 -8.35 -5.69
C ILE A 157 4.32 -8.74 -5.79
N ASP A 158 3.95 -9.53 -6.81
CA ASP A 158 2.58 -10.02 -6.92
C ASP A 158 2.24 -10.95 -5.75
N ALA A 159 3.18 -11.78 -5.28
CA ALA A 159 2.94 -12.63 -4.11
C ALA A 159 2.78 -11.85 -2.79
N TRP A 160 3.29 -10.61 -2.68
CA TRP A 160 3.26 -9.84 -1.42
C TRP A 160 1.89 -9.20 -1.18
N LYS A 161 1.05 -9.85 -0.36
CA LYS A 161 -0.33 -9.43 -0.06
C LYS A 161 -0.48 -8.75 1.30
N GLY A 162 0.52 -8.86 2.18
CA GLY A 162 0.53 -8.26 3.53
C GLY A 162 0.12 -6.78 3.56
N PRO A 163 0.73 -5.89 2.76
CA PRO A 163 0.39 -4.47 2.72
C PRO A 163 -1.09 -4.19 2.40
N SER A 164 -1.69 -5.03 1.55
CA SER A 164 -3.11 -4.89 1.16
C SER A 164 -4.10 -5.39 2.22
N GLY A 165 -3.61 -5.86 3.38
CA GLY A 165 -4.41 -6.33 4.49
C GLY A 165 -4.86 -7.79 4.39
N SER A 166 -4.16 -8.61 3.58
CA SER A 166 -4.41 -10.06 3.58
C SER A 166 -4.10 -10.67 4.96
N SER A 167 -4.71 -11.82 5.24
CA SER A 167 -4.42 -12.60 6.44
C SER A 167 -3.01 -13.19 6.44
N LYS A 168 -2.41 -13.37 5.26
CA LYS A 168 -1.04 -13.87 5.05
C LYS A 168 -0.22 -12.82 4.33
N ASP A 169 1.06 -12.73 4.66
CA ASP A 169 1.93 -11.74 4.05
C ASP A 169 2.29 -12.08 2.60
N PHE A 170 2.55 -13.36 2.30
CA PHE A 170 2.84 -13.81 0.93
C PHE A 170 2.02 -15.02 0.51
N GLU A 171 1.56 -14.98 -0.74
CA GLU A 171 0.69 -16.01 -1.31
C GLU A 171 1.21 -16.44 -2.69
N PHE A 172 1.56 -17.72 -2.80
CA PHE A 172 1.86 -18.42 -4.04
C PHE A 172 0.85 -19.54 -4.28
N ASP A 173 0.84 -20.11 -5.48
CA ASP A 173 0.05 -21.31 -5.73
C ASP A 173 0.46 -22.44 -4.77
N ARG A 174 -0.50 -22.86 -3.94
CA ARG A 174 -0.36 -23.90 -2.90
C ARG A 174 0.68 -23.63 -1.80
N CYS A 175 1.22 -22.43 -1.68
CA CYS A 175 2.20 -22.09 -0.64
C CYS A 175 1.91 -20.70 -0.08
N LEU A 176 1.56 -20.65 1.21
CA LEU A 176 1.27 -19.43 1.95
C LEU A 176 2.37 -19.18 2.97
N ILE A 177 2.75 -17.91 3.14
CA ILE A 177 3.80 -17.52 4.06
C ILE A 177 3.32 -16.37 4.93
N GLU A 178 3.44 -16.54 6.24
CA GLU A 178 3.32 -15.48 7.23
C GLU A 178 4.71 -15.08 7.70
N VAL A 179 5.03 -13.78 7.64
CA VAL A 179 6.32 -13.23 8.05
C VAL A 179 6.15 -12.49 9.38
N LYS A 180 7.03 -12.79 10.33
CA LYS A 180 7.07 -12.11 11.62
C LYS A 180 8.45 -11.62 11.92
N ALA A 181 8.54 -10.37 12.36
CA ALA A 181 9.78 -9.79 12.80
C ALA A 181 9.81 -9.64 14.31
N ARG A 182 10.97 -9.93 14.92
CA ARG A 182 11.17 -9.79 16.37
C ARG A 182 12.53 -9.22 16.68
N ARG A 183 12.66 -8.62 17.85
CA ARG A 183 13.99 -8.29 18.40
C ARG A 183 14.74 -9.58 18.74
N GLY A 184 15.93 -9.77 18.22
CA GLY A 184 16.75 -10.98 18.40
C GLY A 184 16.96 -11.31 19.88
N ALA A 185 17.31 -10.29 20.68
CA ALA A 185 17.58 -10.40 22.11
C ALA A 185 16.32 -10.49 23.03
N ALA A 186 15.10 -10.44 22.49
CA ALA A 186 13.89 -10.53 23.30
C ALA A 186 13.61 -11.97 23.76
N LYS A 187 12.55 -12.15 24.57
CA LYS A 187 12.00 -13.49 24.83
C LYS A 187 11.62 -14.15 23.49
N PRO A 188 11.82 -15.47 23.33
CA PRO A 188 11.63 -16.17 22.07
C PRO A 188 10.14 -16.42 21.82
N PHE A 189 9.36 -15.34 21.69
CA PHE A 189 7.96 -15.40 21.32
C PHE A 189 7.73 -14.63 20.03
N VAL A 190 6.71 -15.06 19.31
CA VAL A 190 6.16 -14.37 18.16
C VAL A 190 4.68 -14.08 18.40
N GLN A 191 4.27 -12.86 18.10
CA GLN A 191 2.87 -12.45 18.25
C GLN A 191 2.11 -12.76 16.97
N ILE A 192 0.94 -13.37 17.13
CA ILE A 192 -0.05 -13.59 16.09
C ILE A 192 -1.21 -12.64 16.34
N SER A 193 -1.50 -11.80 15.36
CA SER A 193 -2.37 -10.63 15.46
C SER A 193 -3.82 -10.89 15.06
N SER A 194 -4.08 -12.04 14.45
CA SER A 194 -5.42 -12.56 14.15
C SER A 194 -5.40 -14.09 14.10
N GLU A 195 -6.50 -14.72 14.48
CA GLU A 195 -6.80 -16.14 14.27
C GLU A 195 -6.62 -16.61 12.81
N ASP A 196 -6.79 -15.70 11.85
CA ASP A 196 -6.70 -16.02 10.43
C ASP A 196 -5.26 -16.14 9.94
N GLN A 197 -4.27 -15.57 10.63
CA GLN A 197 -2.90 -15.53 10.11
C GLN A 197 -2.23 -16.88 10.03
N LEU A 198 -2.64 -17.83 10.89
CA LEU A 198 -2.11 -19.19 10.86
C LEU A 198 -3.18 -20.25 10.55
N SER A 199 -4.33 -19.83 10.00
CA SER A 199 -5.38 -20.75 9.59
C SER A 199 -4.97 -21.52 8.33
N ASP A 200 -5.35 -22.80 8.26
CA ASP A 200 -5.19 -23.61 7.06
C ASP A 200 -6.03 -23.05 5.90
N VAL A 201 -5.53 -23.30 4.69
CA VAL A 201 -6.25 -23.09 3.44
C VAL A 201 -6.16 -24.39 2.66
N ASP A 202 -7.30 -24.92 2.25
CA ASP A 202 -7.39 -26.22 1.59
C ASP A 202 -6.48 -26.28 0.36
N GLY A 203 -5.59 -27.29 0.32
CA GLY A 203 -4.67 -27.50 -0.79
C GLY A 203 -3.39 -26.65 -0.75
N CYS A 204 -3.19 -25.83 0.28
CA CYS A 204 -1.98 -25.03 0.47
C CYS A 204 -1.14 -25.51 1.66
N SER A 205 0.18 -25.49 1.51
CA SER A 205 1.08 -25.48 2.67
C SER A 205 1.15 -24.08 3.27
N LEU A 206 1.37 -23.99 4.58
CA LEU A 206 1.52 -22.74 5.29
C LEU A 206 2.86 -22.73 6.02
N HIS A 207 3.60 -21.64 5.88
CA HIS A 207 4.89 -21.46 6.51
C HIS A 207 4.92 -20.18 7.36
N LEU A 208 5.56 -20.28 8.53
CA LEU A 208 5.87 -19.13 9.37
C LEU A 208 7.35 -18.81 9.23
N VAL A 209 7.66 -17.58 8.84
CA VAL A 209 9.02 -17.06 8.67
C VAL A 209 9.28 -16.03 9.75
N VAL A 210 10.23 -16.29 10.65
CA VAL A 210 10.55 -15.42 11.78
C VAL A 210 11.93 -14.80 11.60
N SER A 211 11.98 -13.49 11.37
CA SER A 211 13.23 -12.73 11.21
C SER A 211 13.62 -11.95 12.47
N ALA A 212 14.91 -11.99 12.80
CA ALA A 212 15.47 -11.07 13.79
C ALA A 212 15.70 -9.69 13.16
N VAL A 213 15.14 -8.65 13.76
CA VAL A 213 15.32 -7.25 13.36
C VAL A 213 15.66 -6.43 14.60
N ASP A 214 16.93 -6.10 14.72
CA ASP A 214 17.52 -5.47 15.91
C ASP A 214 17.84 -4.00 15.66
N ALA A 215 17.65 -3.18 16.69
CA ALA A 215 18.05 -1.78 16.65
C ALA A 215 19.59 -1.70 16.61
N ALA A 216 20.09 -0.79 15.78
CA ALA A 216 21.51 -0.52 15.58
C ALA A 216 21.84 0.93 15.91
N VAL A 217 23.13 1.22 16.11
CA VAL A 217 23.68 2.55 16.33
C VAL A 217 24.75 2.84 15.30
N LYS A 218 24.96 4.12 14.96
CA LYS A 218 26.00 4.52 14.00
C LYS A 218 27.39 4.01 14.47
N PRO A 219 28.25 3.54 13.53
CA PRO A 219 28.08 3.57 12.07
C PRO A 219 27.29 2.37 11.49
N ASP A 220 26.85 1.43 12.31
CA ASP A 220 26.21 0.19 11.87
C ASP A 220 24.71 0.35 11.57
N GLY A 221 24.17 -0.63 10.84
CA GLY A 221 22.75 -0.71 10.48
C GLY A 221 22.31 0.36 9.49
N ARG A 222 21.04 0.27 9.09
CA ARG A 222 20.42 1.12 8.07
C ARG A 222 19.05 1.62 8.53
N THR A 223 18.65 2.80 8.07
CA THR A 223 17.30 3.30 8.34
C THR A 223 16.25 2.47 7.60
N LEU A 224 14.98 2.59 7.96
CA LEU A 224 13.90 1.99 7.17
C LEU A 224 13.94 2.51 5.72
N THR A 225 14.09 3.81 5.54
CA THR A 225 14.22 4.46 4.22
C THR A 225 15.35 3.86 3.40
N ASP A 226 16.52 3.60 4.00
CA ASP A 226 17.65 2.97 3.29
C ASP A 226 17.31 1.57 2.76
N HIS A 227 16.56 0.78 3.53
CA HIS A 227 16.11 -0.56 3.12
C HIS A 227 15.09 -0.50 1.99
N VAL A 228 14.12 0.41 2.08
CA VAL A 228 13.13 0.62 1.02
C VAL A 228 13.80 1.12 -0.26
N LEU A 229 14.74 2.07 -0.17
CA LEU A 229 15.48 2.59 -1.31
C LEU A 229 16.32 1.53 -2.04
N GLU A 230 16.80 0.50 -1.34
CA GLU A 230 17.51 -0.62 -1.98
C GLU A 230 16.57 -1.39 -2.91
N LEU A 231 15.37 -1.71 -2.44
CA LEU A 231 14.36 -2.43 -3.21
C LEU A 231 13.74 -1.56 -4.32
N GLU A 232 13.51 -0.27 -4.04
CA GLU A 232 13.08 0.73 -5.02
C GLU A 232 13.98 0.71 -6.26
N LYS A 233 15.30 0.72 -6.08
CA LYS A 233 16.26 0.66 -7.19
C LYS A 233 16.17 -0.64 -7.98
N LEU A 234 15.92 -1.76 -7.31
CA LEU A 234 15.77 -3.07 -7.97
C LEU A 234 14.47 -3.13 -8.79
N TYR A 235 13.36 -2.62 -8.25
CA TYR A 235 12.07 -2.57 -8.95
C TYR A 235 12.05 -1.55 -10.08
N ALA A 236 12.67 -0.38 -9.90
CA ALA A 236 12.77 0.64 -10.94
C ALA A 236 13.61 0.16 -12.15
N ALA A 237 14.54 -0.77 -11.93
CA ALA A 237 15.32 -1.42 -12.99
C ALA A 237 14.65 -2.67 -13.56
N ALA A 238 13.52 -3.11 -13.00
CA ALA A 238 12.77 -4.26 -13.45
C ALA A 238 11.70 -3.87 -14.49
N GLU A 239 10.65 -4.69 -14.60
CA GLU A 239 9.56 -4.46 -15.55
C GLU A 239 8.56 -3.39 -15.02
N PRO A 240 7.97 -2.55 -15.89
CA PRO A 240 7.07 -1.46 -15.48
C PRO A 240 5.90 -1.91 -14.60
N GLU A 241 5.37 -3.10 -14.85
CA GLU A 241 4.25 -3.64 -14.08
C GLU A 241 4.67 -4.03 -12.66
N ALA A 242 5.87 -4.62 -12.49
CA ALA A 242 6.40 -4.92 -11.16
C ALA A 242 6.65 -3.62 -10.36
N TYR A 243 7.14 -2.57 -11.02
CA TYR A 243 7.32 -1.27 -10.40
C TYR A 243 6.00 -0.65 -9.94
N ARG A 244 4.95 -0.72 -10.77
CA ARG A 244 3.60 -0.24 -10.42
C ARG A 244 3.02 -0.94 -9.19
N LEU A 245 3.20 -2.26 -9.09
CA LEU A 245 2.77 -3.05 -7.93
C LEU A 245 3.57 -2.67 -6.68
N TRP A 246 4.87 -2.41 -6.83
CA TRP A 246 5.73 -1.97 -5.74
C TRP A 246 5.32 -0.58 -5.21
N GLU A 247 5.06 0.39 -6.09
CA GLU A 247 4.54 1.71 -5.69
C GLU A 247 3.24 1.58 -4.87
N GLN A 248 2.33 0.71 -5.31
CA GLN A 248 1.08 0.46 -4.61
C GLN A 248 1.31 -0.22 -3.25
N ALA A 249 2.21 -1.21 -3.17
CA ALA A 249 2.53 -1.90 -1.93
C ALA A 249 3.16 -0.96 -0.88
N LEU A 250 4.01 -0.02 -1.29
CA LEU A 250 4.55 0.99 -0.37
C LEU A 250 3.45 1.87 0.22
N ILE A 251 2.52 2.35 -0.61
CA ILE A 251 1.36 3.14 -0.17
C ILE A 251 0.52 2.34 0.84
N ASP A 252 0.23 1.08 0.52
CA ASP A 252 -0.63 0.24 1.34
C ASP A 252 0.04 -0.16 2.66
N SER A 253 1.38 -0.28 2.68
CA SER A 253 2.17 -0.51 3.90
C SER A 253 2.19 0.71 4.85
N GLY A 254 1.84 1.89 4.33
CA GLY A 254 1.92 3.16 5.05
C GLY A 254 3.32 3.76 5.11
N PHE A 255 4.27 3.27 4.32
CA PHE A 255 5.59 3.89 4.15
C PHE A 255 5.51 5.06 3.15
N ASP A 256 6.14 6.19 3.50
CA ASP A 256 6.38 7.32 2.59
C ASP A 256 7.88 7.67 2.57
N PHE A 257 8.42 8.05 1.41
CA PHE A 257 9.80 8.53 1.30
C PHE A 257 10.00 9.92 1.92
N ASP A 258 8.92 10.69 2.06
CA ASP A 258 8.92 12.01 2.69
C ASP A 258 8.98 11.92 4.24
N ASP A 259 8.80 10.73 4.82
CA ASP A 259 8.91 10.47 6.26
C ASP A 259 10.38 10.42 6.75
N ASP A 260 10.66 11.02 7.90
CA ASP A 260 11.99 10.99 8.51
C ASP A 260 12.18 9.78 9.46
N TYR A 261 12.74 8.69 8.91
CA TYR A 261 13.14 7.52 9.68
C TYR A 261 14.62 7.57 10.15
N SER A 262 15.29 8.72 10.09
CA SER A 262 16.73 8.82 10.35
C SER A 262 17.16 8.59 11.81
N ASP A 263 16.21 8.74 12.74
CA ASP A 263 16.40 8.54 14.19
C ASP A 263 16.71 7.09 14.59
N ARG A 264 16.36 6.11 13.74
CA ARG A 264 16.55 4.69 14.04
C ARG A 264 17.25 3.95 12.92
N ARG A 265 18.14 3.05 13.33
CA ARG A 265 18.82 2.12 12.45
C ARG A 265 18.51 0.70 12.85
N TRP A 266 18.55 -0.17 11.86
CA TRP A 266 18.15 -1.55 11.96
C TRP A 266 19.21 -2.45 11.35
N THR A 267 19.39 -3.61 11.96
CA THR A 267 20.16 -4.72 11.41
C THR A 267 19.22 -5.89 11.22
N LEU A 268 19.15 -6.40 9.99
CA LEU A 268 18.39 -7.60 9.66
C LEU A 268 19.27 -8.82 9.93
N GLY A 269 18.81 -9.66 10.85
CA GLY A 269 19.50 -10.85 11.31
C GLY A 269 19.06 -12.12 10.58
N LYS A 270 19.31 -13.26 11.23
CA LYS A 270 18.91 -14.57 10.73
C LYS A 270 17.39 -14.73 10.74
N THR A 271 16.94 -15.58 9.85
CA THR A 271 15.54 -16.00 9.71
C THR A 271 15.42 -17.47 10.11
N ALA A 272 14.35 -17.82 10.82
CA ALA A 272 13.94 -19.19 11.06
C ALA A 272 12.63 -19.46 10.31
N GLU A 273 12.51 -20.65 9.73
CA GLU A 273 11.37 -21.05 8.92
C GLU A 273 10.72 -22.26 9.56
N PHE A 274 9.39 -22.24 9.65
CA PHE A 274 8.62 -23.33 10.22
C PHE A 274 7.45 -23.70 9.32
N GLU A 275 7.17 -24.99 9.19
CA GLU A 275 5.95 -25.47 8.54
C GLU A 275 4.81 -25.49 9.56
N VAL A 276 3.72 -24.83 9.23
CA VAL A 276 2.54 -24.73 10.10
C VAL A 276 1.62 -25.89 9.75
N SER A 277 1.84 -27.05 10.37
CA SER A 277 1.07 -28.26 10.12
C SER A 277 0.85 -29.08 11.40
N GLY A 278 -0.18 -29.93 11.40
CA GLY A 278 -0.48 -30.84 12.50
C GLY A 278 -0.56 -30.15 13.87
N ASP A 279 0.33 -30.56 14.78
CA ASP A 279 0.40 -30.10 16.16
C ASP A 279 1.14 -28.76 16.35
N PHE A 280 1.39 -28.00 15.27
CA PHE A 280 2.01 -26.68 15.36
C PHE A 280 1.25 -25.81 16.38
N PRO A 281 1.95 -25.08 17.29
CA PRO A 281 1.32 -24.36 18.41
C PRO A 281 0.53 -23.12 17.95
N ARG A 282 -0.61 -23.32 17.30
CA ARG A 282 -1.53 -22.28 16.82
C ARG A 282 -2.94 -22.44 17.38
N ILE A 283 -3.75 -21.41 17.21
CA ILE A 283 -5.19 -21.49 17.40
C ILE A 283 -5.82 -21.78 16.04
N THR A 284 -6.55 -22.88 15.91
CA THR A 284 -7.17 -23.30 14.64
C THR A 284 -8.68 -23.00 14.65
N PRO A 285 -9.22 -22.35 13.60
CA PRO A 285 -10.67 -22.23 13.40
C PRO A 285 -11.37 -23.60 13.23
N PRO A 286 -12.70 -23.70 13.45
CA PRO A 286 -13.61 -22.63 13.85
C PRO A 286 -13.50 -22.29 15.34
N LEU A 287 -13.51 -20.99 15.65
CA LEU A 287 -13.59 -20.50 17.02
C LEU A 287 -14.99 -20.71 17.61
N LYS A 288 -15.09 -20.70 18.95
CA LYS A 288 -16.39 -20.77 19.63
C LYS A 288 -17.24 -19.55 19.26
N THR A 289 -18.56 -19.75 19.14
CA THR A 289 -19.52 -18.67 18.86
C THR A 289 -19.34 -17.50 19.85
N GLY A 290 -19.19 -16.29 19.31
CA GLY A 290 -18.97 -15.06 20.08
C GLY A 290 -17.50 -14.73 20.36
N VAL A 291 -16.55 -15.58 19.94
CA VAL A 291 -15.11 -15.29 20.00
C VAL A 291 -14.64 -14.75 18.65
N SER A 292 -13.94 -13.61 18.67
CA SER A 292 -13.37 -12.95 17.49
C SER A 292 -12.19 -12.06 17.91
N ALA A 293 -11.32 -11.70 16.96
CA ALA A 293 -10.19 -10.79 17.17
C ALA A 293 -9.18 -11.32 18.20
N VAL A 294 -8.87 -12.60 18.07
CA VAL A 294 -7.95 -13.32 18.96
C VAL A 294 -6.52 -12.92 18.62
N ARG A 295 -5.80 -12.47 19.64
CA ARG A 295 -4.37 -12.22 19.58
C ARG A 295 -3.67 -13.11 20.58
N TYR A 296 -2.61 -13.77 20.16
CA TYR A 296 -1.89 -14.72 20.99
C TYR A 296 -0.39 -14.68 20.67
N SER A 297 0.40 -15.34 21.51
CA SER A 297 1.84 -15.45 21.30
C SER A 297 2.24 -16.91 21.32
N ILE A 298 3.17 -17.26 20.43
CA ILE A 298 3.72 -18.59 20.29
C ILE A 298 5.16 -18.54 20.77
N ALA A 299 5.54 -19.49 21.63
CA ALA A 299 6.93 -19.67 22.04
C ALA A 299 7.70 -20.37 20.92
N LEU A 300 8.81 -19.80 20.46
CA LEU A 300 9.58 -20.30 19.31
C LEU A 300 10.29 -21.63 19.59
N ASP A 301 10.56 -21.94 20.85
CA ASP A 301 11.06 -23.25 21.26
C ASP A 301 10.04 -24.37 21.00
N ALA A 302 8.74 -24.08 21.18
CA ALA A 302 7.66 -24.98 20.80
C ALA A 302 7.51 -25.16 19.27
N CYS A 303 8.06 -24.25 18.47
CA CYS A 303 8.09 -24.37 17.01
C CYS A 303 9.25 -25.25 16.51
N ALA A 304 10.25 -25.56 17.33
CA ALA A 304 11.47 -26.26 16.89
C ALA A 304 11.22 -27.61 16.15
N PRO A 305 10.24 -28.45 16.54
CA PRO A 305 9.94 -29.69 15.79
C PRO A 305 9.44 -29.47 14.36
N PHE A 306 8.97 -28.25 14.06
CA PHE A 306 8.40 -27.86 12.77
C PHE A 306 9.37 -27.04 11.93
N GLN A 307 10.62 -26.92 12.36
CA GLN A 307 11.62 -26.14 11.65
C GLN A 307 11.91 -26.74 10.27
N VAL A 308 11.92 -25.88 9.27
CA VAL A 308 12.17 -26.25 7.87
C VAL A 308 13.67 -26.17 7.59
N GLU A 309 14.20 -27.20 6.94
CA GLU A 309 15.60 -27.23 6.51
C GLU A 309 15.87 -26.15 5.45
N PRO A 310 17.07 -25.52 5.46
CA PRO A 310 17.42 -24.48 4.49
C PRO A 310 17.16 -24.91 3.04
N GLY A 311 16.41 -24.08 2.30
CA GLY A 311 16.13 -24.27 0.88
C GLY A 311 14.90 -25.11 0.56
N VAL A 312 14.27 -25.78 1.53
CA VAL A 312 13.01 -26.52 1.31
C VAL A 312 11.88 -25.55 0.94
N LEU A 313 11.72 -24.44 1.68
CA LEU A 313 10.72 -23.42 1.36
C LEU A 313 10.97 -22.79 -0.02
N ASP A 314 12.24 -22.52 -0.36
CA ASP A 314 12.61 -21.98 -1.67
C ASP A 314 12.24 -22.94 -2.82
N ALA A 315 12.43 -24.25 -2.61
CA ALA A 315 12.05 -25.27 -3.58
C ALA A 315 10.53 -25.35 -3.75
N LEU A 316 9.76 -25.27 -2.66
CA LEU A 316 8.30 -25.26 -2.69
C LEU A 316 7.76 -24.05 -3.46
N ILE A 317 8.29 -22.85 -3.17
CA ILE A 317 7.90 -21.62 -3.87
C ILE A 317 8.17 -21.73 -5.37
N LYS A 318 9.33 -22.27 -5.77
CA LYS A 318 9.66 -22.50 -7.18
C LYS A 318 8.75 -23.52 -7.86
N GLN A 319 8.37 -24.59 -7.16
CA GLN A 319 7.46 -25.60 -7.70
C GLN A 319 6.04 -25.06 -7.89
N GLY A 320 5.55 -24.23 -6.96
CA GLY A 320 4.24 -23.58 -7.08
C GLY A 320 4.12 -22.73 -8.36
N LEU A 321 5.19 -22.02 -8.73
CA LEU A 321 5.21 -21.23 -9.97
C LEU A 321 5.29 -22.09 -11.24
N GLY A 322 5.99 -23.23 -11.20
CA GLY A 322 6.16 -24.12 -12.36
C GLY A 322 4.90 -24.88 -12.78
N ASN A 323 3.94 -25.06 -11.87
CA ASN A 323 2.68 -25.76 -12.15
C ASN A 323 1.58 -24.85 -12.74
N GLY A 324 1.78 -23.53 -12.77
CA GLY A 324 0.83 -22.54 -13.29
C GLY A 324 0.92 -22.27 -14.80
N THR A 325 1.81 -22.96 -15.52
CA THR A 325 2.04 -22.80 -16.97
C THR A 325 1.70 -24.05 -17.79
N ALA A 326 0.70 -24.84 -17.36
CA ALA A 326 0.18 -25.98 -18.11
C ALA A 326 -1.28 -25.75 -18.54
#